data_AF-A0A8S1BPN2-F1
#
_entry.id   AF-A0A8S1BPN2-F1
#
_cell.length_a   1.000
_cell.length_b   1.000
_cell.length_c   1.000
_cell.angle_alpha   90.00
_cell.angle_beta   90.00
_cell.angle_gamma   90.00
#
_symmetry.space_group_name_H-M   'P 1'
#
loop_
_entity.id
_entity.type
_entity.pdbx_description
1 polymer ?
#
loop_
_entity_poly.entity_id
_entity_poly.type
_entity_poly.pdbx_seq_one_letter_code
_entity_poly.pdbx_strand_id
1 'polypeptide(L)' 'MRFAAHKTQAVLTTRKLKATAPHLTLNGTTIRFQGSLKVLGLTVDHQLNFREHLAGARGRA' A
#
# COMPACT_ATOMS: atom_id res chain seq x y z
N MET A 1 -15.80 14.20 -6.83
CA MET A 1 -14.98 14.01 -5.60
C MET A 1 -13.59 14.60 -5.82
N ARG A 2 -13.04 15.35 -4.84
CA ARG A 2 -11.67 15.91 -4.89
C ARG A 2 -10.79 15.13 -3.90
N PHE A 3 -10.09 14.10 -4.36
CA PHE A 3 -9.12 13.37 -3.54
C PHE A 3 -7.76 14.10 -3.56
N ALA A 4 -7.07 14.13 -2.42
CA ALA A 4 -5.74 14.74 -2.32
C ALA A 4 -4.66 13.73 -2.71
N ALA A 5 -4.01 13.93 -3.86
CA ALA A 5 -3.01 13.01 -4.40
C ALA A 5 -1.87 12.67 -3.42
N HIS A 6 -1.37 13.66 -2.69
CA HIS A 6 -0.30 13.48 -1.71
C HIS A 6 -0.72 12.69 -0.45
N LYS A 7 -2.02 12.44 -0.25
CA LYS A 7 -2.56 11.58 0.82
C LYS A 7 -2.97 10.20 0.30
N THR A 8 -2.85 9.95 -1.00
CA THR A 8 -3.24 8.69 -1.62
C THR A 8 -2.08 7.70 -1.58
N GLN A 9 -2.34 6.51 -1.06
CA GLN A 9 -1.44 5.36 -1.14
C GLN A 9 -1.99 4.36 -2.15
N ALA A 10 -1.09 3.63 -2.82
CA ALA A 10 -1.45 2.59 -3.78
C ALA A 10 -0.61 1.33 -3.52
N VAL A 11 -1.26 0.17 -3.59
CA VAL A 11 -0.65 -1.16 -3.49
C VAL A 11 -1.20 -2.03 -4.61
N LEU A 12 -0.34 -2.84 -5.24
CA LEU A 12 -0.74 -3.76 -6.29
C LEU A 12 -0.85 -5.17 -5.73
N THR A 13 -2.07 -5.67 -5.64
CA THR A 13 -2.34 -7.06 -5.25
C THR A 13 -2.64 -7.90 -6.47
N THR A 14 -1.87 -8.97 -6.69
CA THR A 14 -2.04 -9.87 -7.83
C THR A 14 -1.49 -11.26 -7.50
N ARG A 15 -2.06 -12.28 -8.14
CA ARG A 15 -1.56 -13.67 -8.10
C ARG A 15 -0.63 -14.00 -9.28
N LYS A 16 -0.43 -13.05 -10.20
CA LYS A 16 0.47 -13.25 -11.35
C LYS A 16 1.92 -13.20 -10.87
N LEU A 17 2.72 -14.19 -11.28
CA LEU A 17 4.15 -14.25 -10.96
C LEU A 17 4.92 -13.05 -11.52
N LYS A 18 4.58 -12.61 -12.73
CA LYS A 18 5.09 -11.39 -13.35
C LYS A 18 3.92 -10.45 -13.57
N ALA A 19 3.88 -9.37 -12.81
CA ALA A 19 2.95 -8.27 -12.99
C ALA A 19 3.74 -6.96 -13.00
N THR A 20 3.54 -6.17 -14.04
CA THR A 20 4.08 -4.81 -14.12
C THR A 20 3.09 -3.87 -13.44
N ALA A 21 3.59 -3.02 -12.54
CA ALA A 21 2.76 -1.99 -11.93
C ALA A 21 2.26 -1.02 -13.01
N PRO A 22 0.95 -0.70 -13.05
CA PRO A 22 0.44 0.24 -14.02
C PRO A 22 0.92 1.66 -13.70
N HIS A 23 0.84 2.56 -14.67
CA HIS A 23 1.03 3.98 -14.41
C HIS A 23 -0.22 4.56 -13.75
N LEU A 24 -0.11 5.02 -12.51
CA LEU A 24 -1.22 5.61 -11.76
C LEU A 24 -0.97 7.10 -11.55
N THR A 25 -1.88 7.94 -12.03
CA THR A 25 -1.84 9.39 -11.83
C THR A 25 -3.15 9.87 -11.20
N LEU A 26 -3.04 10.83 -10.29
CA LEU A 26 -4.18 11.48 -9.65
C LEU A 26 -3.90 12.97 -9.55
N ASN A 27 -4.78 13.79 -10.12
CA ASN A 27 -4.62 15.26 -10.21
C ASN A 27 -3.22 15.68 -10.75
N GLY A 28 -2.74 15.04 -11.81
CA GLY A 28 -1.43 15.32 -12.41
C GLY A 28 -0.22 14.83 -11.59
N THR A 29 -0.44 14.21 -10.43
CA THR A 29 0.63 13.62 -9.60
C THR A 29 0.71 12.13 -9.83
N THR A 30 1.90 11.61 -10.13
CA THR A 30 2.13 10.16 -10.20
C THR A 30 2.12 9.54 -8.80
N ILE A 31 1.25 8.55 -8.59
CA ILE A 31 1.15 7.79 -7.35
C ILE A 31 1.99 6.52 -7.51
N ARG A 32 3.03 6.37 -6.69
CA ARG A 32 3.89 5.19 -6.71
C ARG A 32 3.24 4.05 -5.94
N PHE A 33 3.34 2.83 -6.48
CA PHE A 33 2.94 1.62 -5.79
C PHE A 33 3.92 1.28 -4.66
N GLN A 34 3.39 0.94 -3.50
CA GLN A 34 4.14 0.55 -2.30
C GLN A 34 3.95 -0.95 -2.03
N GLY A 35 4.86 -1.56 -1.28
CA GLY A 35 4.78 -2.98 -0.90
C GLY A 35 3.79 -3.28 0.23
N SER A 36 3.40 -2.26 0.99
CA SER A 36 2.40 -2.31 2.06
C SER A 36 1.59 -1.01 2.11
N LEU A 37 0.40 -1.07 2.72
CA LEU A 37 -0.43 0.09 3.02
C LEU A 37 -0.74 0.13 4.51
N LYS A 38 -0.90 1.36 5.03
CA LYS A 38 -1.34 1.59 6.40
C LYS A 38 -2.77 2.08 6.40
N VAL A 39 -3.67 1.37 7.07
CA VAL A 39 -5.08 1.74 7.17
C VAL A 39 -5.55 1.55 8.60
N LEU A 40 -6.07 2.63 9.22
CA LEU A 40 -6.62 2.60 10.59
C LEU A 40 -5.67 1.97 11.63
N GLY A 41 -4.36 2.15 11.49
CA GLY A 41 -3.34 1.58 12.38
C GLY A 41 -2.88 0.16 12.05
N LEU A 42 -3.53 -0.51 11.09
CA LEU A 42 -3.11 -1.78 10.53
C LEU A 42 -2.11 -1.56 9.39
N THR A 43 -1.11 -2.42 9.30
CA THR A 43 -0.19 -2.47 8.16
C THR A 43 -0.41 -3.78 7.41
N VAL A 44 -0.75 -3.68 6.13
CA VAL A 44 -1.10 -4.81 5.26
C VAL A 44 -0.19 -4.82 4.05
N ASP A 45 0.43 -5.94 3.73
CA ASP A 45 1.28 -6.09 2.55
C ASP A 45 0.49 -6.33 1.26
N HIS A 46 1.18 -6.28 0.12
CA HIS A 46 0.61 -6.54 -1.21
C HIS A 46 0.01 -7.95 -1.39
N GLN A 47 0.34 -8.90 -0.51
CA GLN A 47 -0.24 -10.24 -0.44
C GLN A 47 -1.38 -10.34 0.59
N LEU A 48 -1.81 -9.22 1.18
CA LEU A 48 -2.83 -9.13 2.21
C LEU A 48 -2.43 -9.76 3.56
N ASN A 49 -1.13 -9.90 3.86
CA ASN A 49 -0.66 -10.33 5.16
C ASN A 49 -0.38 -9.16 6.11
N PHE A 50 -0.38 -9.45 7.42
CA PHE A 50 -0.13 -8.49 8.50
C PHE A 50 1.29 -8.61 9.08
N ARG A 51 2.26 -9.16 8.33
CA ARG A 51 3.61 -9.47 8.83
C ARG A 51 4.32 -8.27 9.46
N GLU A 52 4.31 -7.14 8.76
CA GLU A 52 4.92 -5.89 9.23
C GLU A 52 4.20 -5.33 10.47
N HIS A 53 2.87 -5.42 10.49
CA HIS A 53 2.06 -5.03 11.65
C HIS A 53 2.40 -5.85 12.89
N LEU A 54 2.47 -7.18 12.75
CA LEU A 54 2.81 -8.09 13.86
C LEU A 54 4.24 -7.89 14.36
N ALA A 55 5.19 -7.62 13.47
CA ALA A 55 6.57 -7.30 13.86
C ALA A 55 6.63 -6.04 14.73
N GLY A 56 5.89 -4.98 14.35
CA GLY A 56 5.80 -3.75 15.13
C GLY A 56 5.09 -3.91 16.48
N ALA A 57 4.14 -4.83 16.58
CA ALA A 57 3.43 -5.11 17.84
C ALA A 57 4.30 -5.85 18.88
N ARG A 58 5.24 -6.69 18.42
CA ARG A 58 6.11 -7.50 19.30
C ARG A 58 7.08 -6.68 20.18
N GLY A 59 7.38 -5.43 19.81
CA GLY A 59 8.27 -4.55 20.57
C GLY A 59 7.60 -3.72 21.66
N ARG A 60 6.30 -3.93 21.93
CA ARG A 60 5.50 -3.15 22.89
C ARG A 60 4.95 -3.99 24.07
N ALA A 61 5.53 -5.15 24.33
CA ALA A 61 5.19 -6.01 25.47
C ALA A 61 6.07 -5.73 26.68
#